data_AF-A0A354H3K7-F1
#
_entry.id   AF-A0A354H3K7-F1
#
_cell.length_a   1.000
_cell.length_b   1.000
_cell.length_c   1.000
_cell.angle_alpha   90.00
_cell.angle_beta   90.00
_cell.angle_gamma   90.00
#
_symmetry.space_group_name_H-M   'P 1'
#
loop_
_entity.id
_entity.type
_entity.pdbx_description
1 polymer ?
#
loop_
_entity_poly.entity_id
_entity_poly.type
_entity_poly.pdbx_seq_one_letter_code
_entity_poly.pdbx_strand_id
1 'polypeptide(L)'
;MINDAKKIKNEYRKLLLLWYKVNKRDFPWRYSNDPYKILVSEVLLQKTNVSKVLPVFNHFIQKYPTINELSVAKQAEVEKIIKDLGLIYRAERLISIAKQIAADYQSKVPSQKDHLLKLRGLGNYVSSTVTCFAFNKRVAMVDTNIVRLIERVFDFKSSKNRPRDDNAIWKFAEALLPIQKVKDYNYALLDFSALICTAGNPRHEICPLKNICKYYKKNKPQVSSYLGMDLFAGAGGLSLGFEQAGFDIVYAVEKDKYAAETYKRNRARKFVTVDTRDISEISAKEVLKCLGLKKGDFEIVIGGPPCQGFSVSNTKTRNINNPQNNLIYKFVEFVKVIRPKWFLMENVGGLNTFQDGNVRNNLICMFNRLGYSTQCAILNAANFGVPQNRNRIFFIGSCLVNSAALIKKVKRIKRMQPVTVYDAISDLPRLKNGNDEDIFAYRQNKDTLPNYQRILRKGMNGKVSNNLVSKNTSLAIKRFSQIKQGENLLSLARKKPSLVTNYKKLENCHHWIYLRLPWDKPSVTLNNFRKNMLIHPMQDRGLSVREAARMQSFPDIYKFYGLLGFQQQQVANAVPPILTKKIATFILAEGR
;
A
#
# COMPACT_ATOMS: atom_id res chain seq x y z
N MET A 1 30.95 -8.59 29.06
CA MET A 1 30.46 -7.20 29.25
C MET A 1 30.80 -6.26 28.08
N ILE A 2 32.07 -5.91 27.80
CA ILE A 2 32.42 -4.96 26.70
C ILE A 2 32.07 -5.52 25.32
N ASN A 3 32.35 -6.80 25.07
CA ASN A 3 32.01 -7.47 23.81
C ASN A 3 30.50 -7.53 23.56
N ASP A 4 29.71 -7.69 24.63
CA ASP A 4 28.23 -7.74 24.54
C ASP A 4 27.64 -6.37 24.18
N ALA A 5 28.16 -5.29 24.77
CA ALA A 5 27.74 -3.93 24.45
C ALA A 5 28.05 -3.56 22.99
N LYS A 6 29.24 -3.91 22.49
CA LYS A 6 29.63 -3.71 21.09
C LYS A 6 28.72 -4.50 20.13
N LYS A 7 28.37 -5.74 20.49
CA LYS A 7 27.47 -6.61 19.72
C LYS A 7 26.05 -6.01 19.64
N ILE A 8 25.47 -5.62 20.77
CA ILE A 8 24.12 -5.01 20.83
C ILE A 8 24.06 -3.74 19.98
N LYS A 9 25.09 -2.88 20.07
CA LYS A 9 25.20 -1.65 19.29
C LYS A 9 25.20 -1.90 17.79
N ASN A 10 25.98 -2.88 17.33
CA ASN A 10 26.05 -3.25 15.92
C ASN A 10 24.75 -3.86 15.42
N GLU A 11 24.10 -4.70 16.24
CA GLU A 11 22.80 -5.28 15.94
C GLU A 11 21.70 -4.20 15.83
N TYR A 12 21.66 -3.26 16.78
CA TYR A 12 20.74 -2.12 16.78
C TYR A 12 20.83 -1.30 15.48
N ARG A 13 22.04 -0.91 15.08
CA ARG A 13 22.28 -0.16 13.83
C ARG A 13 21.84 -0.94 12.61
N LYS A 14 22.22 -2.22 12.53
CA LYS A 14 21.92 -3.10 11.40
C LYS A 14 20.41 -3.28 11.21
N LEU A 15 19.69 -3.52 12.30
CA LEU A 15 18.25 -3.73 12.28
C LEU A 15 17.49 -2.46 11.88
N LEU A 16 17.90 -1.29 12.40
CA LEU A 16 17.30 0.00 12.01
C LEU A 16 17.51 0.31 10.53
N LEU A 17 18.73 0.14 10.02
CA LEU A 17 19.04 0.38 8.61
C LEU A 17 18.31 -0.62 7.69
N LEU A 18 18.19 -1.88 8.11
CA LEU A 18 17.42 -2.88 7.37
C LEU A 18 15.93 -2.52 7.31
N TRP A 19 15.35 -2.10 8.43
CA TRP A 19 13.98 -1.64 8.48
C TRP A 19 13.75 -0.39 7.61
N TYR A 20 14.67 0.58 7.70
CA TYR A 20 14.57 1.84 6.94
C TYR A 20 14.66 1.65 5.44
N LYS A 21 15.46 0.67 4.96
CA LYS A 21 15.60 0.36 3.53
C LYS A 21 14.25 0.19 2.82
N VAL A 22 13.26 -0.38 3.50
CA VAL A 22 11.91 -0.65 2.95
C VAL A 22 10.82 0.25 3.53
N ASN A 23 11.04 0.85 4.70
CA ASN A 23 10.04 1.68 5.40
C ASN A 23 10.34 3.19 5.42
N LYS A 24 11.36 3.65 4.67
CA LYS A 24 11.67 5.08 4.56
C LYS A 24 10.44 5.87 4.12
N ARG A 25 10.23 7.03 4.76
CA ARG A 25 9.18 7.97 4.36
C ARG A 25 9.72 8.98 3.36
N ASP A 26 8.91 9.24 2.35
CA ASP A 26 9.26 10.10 1.22
C ASP A 26 8.81 11.54 1.50
N PHE A 27 9.76 12.45 1.72
CA PHE A 27 9.52 13.88 1.88
C PHE A 27 10.46 14.70 0.99
N PRO A 28 10.01 15.84 0.41
CA PRO A 28 10.80 16.62 -0.55
C PRO A 28 12.19 17.01 -0.05
N TRP A 29 12.30 17.47 1.21
CA TRP A 29 13.57 17.89 1.80
C TRP A 29 14.56 16.74 2.02
N ARG A 30 14.11 15.47 2.07
CA ARG A 30 15.01 14.32 2.25
C ARG A 30 15.81 13.98 0.99
N TYR A 31 15.32 14.38 -0.18
CA TYR A 31 16.01 14.24 -1.47
C TYR A 31 16.83 15.46 -1.84
N SER A 32 16.91 16.45 -0.96
CA SER A 32 17.74 17.62 -1.13
C SER A 32 19.00 17.49 -0.26
N ASN A 33 20.11 18.01 -0.77
CA ASN A 33 21.30 18.33 0.03
C ASN A 33 21.42 19.85 0.24
N ASP A 34 20.41 20.62 -0.18
CA ASP A 34 20.38 22.07 0.00
C ASP A 34 20.18 22.39 1.50
N PRO A 35 21.18 23.00 2.16
CA PRO A 35 21.10 23.28 3.59
C PRO A 35 20.01 24.29 3.94
N TYR A 36 19.63 25.19 3.01
CA TYR A 36 18.54 26.13 3.24
C TYR A 36 17.19 25.39 3.28
N LYS A 37 16.92 24.50 2.33
CA LYS A 37 15.68 23.70 2.31
C LYS A 37 15.55 22.82 3.54
N ILE A 38 16.64 22.20 3.98
CA ILE A 38 16.64 21.36 5.20
C ILE A 38 16.40 22.24 6.45
N LEU A 39 17.07 23.40 6.55
CA LEU A 39 16.87 24.34 7.65
C LEU A 39 15.40 24.77 7.75
N VAL A 40 14.80 25.19 6.63
CA VAL A 40 13.40 25.59 6.56
C VAL A 40 12.50 24.43 6.98
N SER A 41 12.71 23.21 6.46
CA SER A 41 11.88 22.07 6.84
C SER A 41 11.94 21.78 8.34
N GLU A 42 13.12 21.82 8.95
CA GLU A 42 13.27 21.53 10.38
C GLU A 42 12.62 22.58 11.27
N VAL A 43 12.64 23.86 10.88
CA VAL A 43 11.92 24.92 11.61
C VAL A 43 10.40 24.75 11.47
N LEU A 44 9.91 24.43 10.26
CA LEU A 44 8.48 24.20 10.02
C LEU A 44 7.95 22.91 10.70
N LEU A 45 8.81 21.91 10.93
CA LEU A 45 8.45 20.66 11.61
C LEU A 45 8.34 20.80 13.14
N GLN A 46 8.82 21.89 13.73
CA GLN A 46 8.76 22.09 15.18
C GLN A 46 7.32 22.01 15.69
N LYS A 47 7.05 20.99 16.53
CA LYS A 47 5.73 20.72 17.13
C LYS A 47 4.58 20.66 16.11
N THR A 48 4.87 20.32 14.86
CA THR A 48 3.88 20.33 13.76
C THR A 48 3.89 18.99 13.04
N ASN A 49 2.70 18.46 12.70
CA ASN A 49 2.61 17.21 11.94
C ASN A 49 3.07 17.42 10.49
N VAL A 50 3.89 16.49 9.98
CA VAL A 50 4.46 16.56 8.63
C VAL A 50 3.41 16.69 7.52
N SER A 51 2.21 16.13 7.69
CA SER A 51 1.13 16.23 6.69
C SER A 51 0.65 17.67 6.47
N LYS A 52 0.70 18.51 7.52
CA LYS A 52 0.41 19.94 7.42
C LYS A 52 1.58 20.73 6.84
N VAL A 53 2.79 20.34 7.21
CA VAL A 53 4.03 21.02 6.76
C VAL A 53 4.25 20.85 5.25
N LEU A 54 3.97 19.68 4.70
CA LEU A 54 4.28 19.36 3.30
C LEU A 54 3.76 20.39 2.27
N PRO A 55 2.45 20.77 2.26
CA PRO A 55 1.97 21.80 1.33
C PRO A 55 2.58 23.18 1.60
N VAL A 56 2.72 23.56 2.88
CA VAL A 56 3.29 24.86 3.28
C VAL A 56 4.76 24.96 2.87
N PHE A 57 5.55 23.90 3.06
CA PHE A 57 6.95 23.84 2.67
C PHE A 57 7.11 24.06 1.16
N ASN A 58 6.31 23.37 0.33
CA ASN A 58 6.39 23.52 -1.12
C ASN A 58 6.06 24.95 -1.55
N HIS A 59 5.01 25.55 -0.99
CA HIS A 59 4.66 26.95 -1.27
C HIS A 59 5.75 27.93 -0.78
N PHE A 60 6.31 27.68 0.41
CA PHE A 60 7.35 28.51 1.01
C PHE A 60 8.61 28.53 0.15
N ILE A 61 9.13 27.35 -0.24
CA ILE A 61 10.35 27.26 -1.05
C ILE A 61 10.14 27.80 -2.47
N GLN A 62 8.91 27.75 -3.00
CA GLN A 62 8.59 28.38 -4.26
C GLN A 62 8.64 29.92 -4.17
N LYS A 63 8.15 30.49 -3.06
CA LYS A 63 8.11 31.95 -2.88
C LYS A 63 9.45 32.54 -2.42
N TYR A 64 10.17 31.85 -1.54
CA TYR A 64 11.48 32.24 -1.02
C TYR A 64 12.50 31.13 -1.29
N PRO A 65 13.00 30.99 -2.53
CA PRO A 65 13.91 29.90 -2.89
C PRO A 65 15.32 30.02 -2.28
N THR A 66 15.73 31.21 -1.82
CA THR A 66 17.08 31.46 -1.29
C THR A 66 17.09 32.18 0.07
N ILE A 67 18.25 32.14 0.75
CA ILE A 67 18.51 32.92 1.99
C ILE A 67 18.34 34.42 1.75
N ASN A 68 18.78 34.94 0.60
CA ASN A 68 18.71 36.36 0.28
C ASN A 68 17.27 36.85 0.18
N GLU A 69 16.40 36.09 -0.48
CA GLU A 69 14.98 36.48 -0.60
C GLU A 69 14.27 36.39 0.75
N LEU A 70 14.60 35.39 1.57
CA LEU A 70 14.03 35.25 2.91
C LEU A 70 14.54 36.34 3.88
N SER A 71 15.79 36.80 3.75
CA SER A 71 16.37 37.80 4.66
C SER A 71 15.73 39.18 4.52
N VAL A 72 15.23 39.51 3.31
CA VAL A 72 14.51 40.76 3.01
C VAL A 72 12.98 40.60 3.03
N ALA A 73 12.47 39.39 3.32
CA ALA A 73 11.04 39.12 3.33
C ALA A 73 10.32 39.92 4.43
N LYS A 74 9.12 40.42 4.11
CA LYS A 74 8.24 41.04 5.09
C LYS A 74 7.68 39.97 6.03
N GLN A 75 7.79 40.18 7.34
CA GLN A 75 7.31 39.22 8.34
C GLN A 75 5.86 38.83 8.13
N ALA A 76 4.96 39.79 7.94
CA ALA A 76 3.53 39.54 7.71
C ALA A 76 3.24 38.59 6.52
N GLU A 77 4.08 38.62 5.48
CA GLU A 77 3.91 37.71 4.34
C GLU A 77 4.33 36.28 4.67
N VAL A 78 5.42 36.11 5.41
CA VAL A 78 5.89 34.81 5.89
C VAL A 78 4.87 34.23 6.86
N GLU A 79 4.32 35.04 7.76
CA GLU A 79 3.25 34.65 8.68
C GLU A 79 2.02 34.14 7.94
N LYS A 80 1.61 34.81 6.86
CA LYS A 80 0.47 34.39 6.03
C LYS A 80 0.68 32.99 5.44
N ILE A 81 1.89 32.65 5.03
CA ILE A 81 2.24 31.33 4.47
C ILE A 81 2.18 30.23 5.52
N ILE A 82 2.70 30.50 6.71
CA ILE A 82 2.82 29.48 7.78
C ILE A 82 1.63 29.45 8.74
N LYS A 83 0.64 30.34 8.56
CA LYS A 83 -0.51 30.53 9.46
C LYS A 83 -1.18 29.22 9.85
N ASP A 84 -1.42 28.34 8.88
CA ASP A 84 -2.12 27.07 9.07
C ASP A 84 -1.33 26.02 9.88
N LEU A 85 -0.02 26.25 10.05
CA LEU A 85 0.82 25.43 10.92
C LEU A 85 0.76 25.86 12.40
N GLY A 86 0.21 27.05 12.69
CA GLY A 86 0.32 27.72 13.98
C GLY A 86 1.75 28.20 14.28
N LEU A 87 2.02 28.61 15.52
CA LEU A 87 3.36 29.06 15.98
C LEU A 87 3.95 30.17 15.09
N ILE A 88 3.22 31.29 14.99
CA ILE A 88 3.51 32.41 14.08
C ILE A 88 4.90 33.02 14.33
N TYR A 89 5.43 32.94 15.56
CA TYR A 89 6.80 33.33 15.91
C TYR A 89 7.88 32.68 15.02
N ARG A 90 7.57 31.56 14.35
CA ARG A 90 8.51 30.92 13.41
C ARG A 90 8.81 31.78 12.19
N ALA A 91 7.90 32.67 11.79
CA ALA A 91 8.13 33.59 10.68
C ALA A 91 9.29 34.55 11.00
N GLU A 92 9.18 35.25 12.13
CA GLU A 92 10.25 36.11 12.67
C GLU A 92 11.57 35.33 12.81
N ARG A 93 11.51 34.11 13.37
CA ARG A 93 12.69 33.25 13.54
C ARG A 93 13.36 32.91 12.21
N LEU A 94 12.59 32.50 11.20
CA LEU A 94 13.12 32.16 9.88
C LEU A 94 13.81 33.35 9.22
N ILE A 95 13.20 34.54 9.28
CA ILE A 95 13.78 35.79 8.76
C ILE A 95 15.03 36.16 9.54
N SER A 96 14.99 36.11 10.88
CA SER A 96 16.14 36.44 11.74
C SER A 96 17.34 35.54 11.46
N ILE A 97 17.11 34.24 11.27
CA ILE A 97 18.17 33.30 10.88
C ILE A 97 18.70 33.64 9.48
N ALA A 98 17.83 33.90 8.51
CA ALA A 98 18.24 34.26 7.15
C ALA A 98 19.07 35.54 7.11
N LYS A 99 18.70 36.57 7.89
CA LYS A 99 19.46 37.81 8.03
C LYS A 99 20.87 37.58 8.60
N GLN A 100 20.99 36.79 9.67
CA GLN A 100 22.30 36.42 10.24
C GLN A 100 23.15 35.64 9.22
N ILE A 101 22.56 34.68 8.50
CA ILE A 101 23.29 33.92 7.46
C ILE A 101 23.74 34.83 6.31
N ALA A 102 22.89 35.78 5.89
CA ALA A 102 23.24 36.75 4.86
C ALA A 102 24.40 37.65 5.28
N ALA A 103 24.35 38.19 6.51
CA ALA A 103 25.36 39.09 7.04
C ALA A 103 26.69 38.39 7.35
N ASP A 104 26.65 37.32 8.14
CA ASP A 104 27.85 36.75 8.77
C ASP A 104 28.49 35.62 7.93
N TYR A 105 27.73 35.06 6.97
CA TYR A 105 28.13 33.87 6.21
C TYR A 105 27.92 34.01 4.69
N GLN A 106 27.85 35.24 4.16
CA GLN A 106 27.69 35.51 2.71
C GLN A 106 26.53 34.72 2.09
N SER A 107 25.42 34.62 2.82
CA SER A 107 24.20 33.91 2.40
C SER A 107 24.36 32.40 2.20
N LYS A 108 25.47 31.82 2.68
CA LYS A 108 25.72 30.38 2.67
C LYS A 108 25.48 29.81 4.07
N VAL A 109 24.55 28.87 4.18
CA VAL A 109 24.30 28.17 5.45
C VAL A 109 25.59 27.44 5.89
N PRO A 110 26.12 27.68 7.10
CA PRO A 110 27.41 27.11 7.50
C PRO A 110 27.32 25.59 7.71
N SER A 111 28.40 24.89 7.35
CA SER A 111 28.48 23.42 7.44
C SER A 111 28.85 22.90 8.84
N GLN A 112 29.51 23.74 9.63
CA GLN A 112 29.95 23.42 10.99
C GLN A 112 28.83 23.65 12.00
N LYS A 113 28.61 22.66 12.86
CA LYS A 113 27.54 22.68 13.87
C LYS A 113 27.67 23.87 14.83
N ASP A 114 28.90 24.22 15.23
CA ASP A 114 29.16 25.30 16.18
C ASP A 114 28.79 26.67 15.61
N HIS A 115 28.92 26.86 14.29
CA HIS A 115 28.47 28.08 13.60
C HIS A 115 26.95 28.14 13.55
N LEU A 116 26.28 27.01 13.27
CA LEU A 116 24.81 26.93 13.31
C LEU A 116 24.24 27.18 14.71
N LEU A 117 24.95 26.77 15.77
CA LEU A 117 24.54 27.02 17.16
C LEU A 117 24.63 28.51 17.56
N LYS A 118 25.48 29.30 16.90
CA LYS A 118 25.56 30.75 17.11
C LYS A 118 24.35 31.50 16.53
N LEU A 119 23.64 30.91 15.56
CA LEU A 119 22.47 31.53 14.96
C LEU A 119 21.29 31.55 15.94
N ARG A 120 20.85 32.75 16.32
CA ARG A 120 19.76 32.92 17.30
C ARG A 120 18.50 32.20 16.84
N GLY A 121 17.99 31.30 17.68
CA GLY A 121 16.78 30.51 17.40
C GLY A 121 17.05 29.08 16.90
N LEU A 122 18.32 28.73 16.63
CA LEU A 122 18.73 27.35 16.37
C LEU A 122 19.24 26.68 17.64
N GLY A 123 18.66 25.52 17.94
CA GLY A 123 19.10 24.66 19.03
C GLY A 123 19.86 23.43 18.50
N ASN A 124 20.44 22.68 19.43
CA ASN A 124 21.28 21.51 19.17
C ASN A 124 20.67 20.52 18.15
N TYR A 125 19.36 20.25 18.26
CA TYR A 125 18.66 19.38 17.31
C TYR A 125 18.69 19.91 15.87
N VAL A 126 18.29 21.16 15.63
CA VAL A 126 18.23 21.72 14.26
C VAL A 126 19.64 21.83 13.68
N SER A 127 20.60 22.32 14.47
CA SER A 127 22.01 22.42 14.05
C SER A 127 22.58 21.05 13.67
N SER A 128 22.40 20.01 14.51
CA SER A 128 22.79 18.64 14.16
C SER A 128 22.11 18.14 12.89
N THR A 129 20.82 18.46 12.70
CA THR A 129 20.04 17.96 11.57
C THR A 129 20.53 18.56 10.25
N VAL A 130 20.77 19.88 10.20
CA VAL A 130 21.36 20.55 9.03
C VAL A 130 22.77 20.01 8.75
N THR A 131 23.63 19.93 9.78
CA THR A 131 24.99 19.38 9.66
C THR A 131 24.99 17.94 9.14
N CYS A 132 24.08 17.09 9.61
CA CYS A 132 23.99 15.71 9.14
C CYS A 132 23.40 15.60 7.73
N PHE A 133 22.23 16.20 7.48
CA PHE A 133 21.46 15.92 6.27
C PHE A 133 21.92 16.70 5.04
N ALA A 134 22.42 17.93 5.22
CA ALA A 134 22.93 18.73 4.11
C ALA A 134 24.40 18.40 3.81
N PHE A 135 25.22 18.22 4.86
CA PHE A 135 26.68 18.10 4.73
C PHE A 135 27.22 16.69 5.02
N ASN A 136 26.34 15.71 5.26
CA ASN A 136 26.67 14.31 5.52
C ASN A 136 27.69 14.11 6.66
N LYS A 137 27.69 15.02 7.65
CA LYS A 137 28.59 14.92 8.80
C LYS A 137 28.06 13.92 9.82
N ARG A 138 28.99 13.23 10.50
CA ARG A 138 28.68 12.25 11.54
C ARG A 138 28.35 12.97 12.85
N VAL A 139 27.07 13.31 13.03
CA VAL A 139 26.54 13.93 14.25
C VAL A 139 25.23 13.28 14.66
N ALA A 140 25.01 13.20 15.97
CA ALA A 140 23.79 12.62 16.54
C ALA A 140 22.67 13.64 16.50
N MET A 141 21.44 13.14 16.50
CA MET A 141 20.23 13.95 16.59
C MET A 141 19.39 13.40 17.74
N VAL A 142 19.05 14.26 18.69
CA VAL A 142 18.26 13.88 19.86
C VAL A 142 17.04 14.79 19.95
N ASP A 143 15.87 14.21 19.71
CA ASP A 143 14.57 14.78 20.03
C ASP A 143 13.87 13.93 21.12
N THR A 144 12.64 14.28 21.48
CA THR A 144 11.85 13.51 22.45
C THR A 144 11.56 12.08 22.03
N ASN A 145 11.50 11.80 20.71
CA ASN A 145 11.28 10.45 20.21
C ASN A 145 12.55 9.59 20.30
N ILE A 146 13.71 10.18 20.03
CA ILE A 146 15.00 9.52 20.15
C ILE A 146 15.35 9.25 21.62
N VAL A 147 15.07 10.20 22.52
CA VAL A 147 15.16 9.98 23.98
C VAL A 147 14.34 8.75 24.37
N ARG A 148 13.05 8.70 24.00
CA ARG A 148 12.17 7.56 24.30
C ARG A 148 12.74 6.24 23.77
N LEU A 149 13.30 6.25 22.56
CA LEU A 149 13.89 5.05 21.97
C LEU A 149 15.13 4.60 22.74
N ILE A 150 16.01 5.53 23.13
CA ILE A 150 17.20 5.26 23.95
C ILE A 150 16.79 4.67 25.30
N GLU A 151 15.86 5.33 26.00
CA GLU A 151 15.35 4.88 27.29
C GLU A 151 14.72 3.49 27.19
N ARG A 152 13.87 3.24 26.20
CA ARG A 152 13.19 1.94 26.06
C ARG A 152 14.13 0.82 25.65
N VAL A 153 15.00 1.06 24.67
CA VAL A 153 15.85 -0.01 24.13
C VAL A 153 16.98 -0.33 25.09
N PHE A 154 17.63 0.69 25.67
CA PHE A 154 18.85 0.53 26.45
C PHE A 154 18.68 0.72 27.96
N ASP A 155 17.50 1.12 28.44
CA ASP A 155 17.25 1.46 29.86
C ASP A 155 18.14 2.62 30.36
N PHE A 156 18.53 3.51 29.44
CA PHE A 156 19.40 4.66 29.73
C PHE A 156 18.55 5.93 29.87
N LYS A 157 18.29 6.34 31.11
CA LYS A 157 17.44 7.48 31.45
C LYS A 157 18.26 8.76 31.65
N SER A 158 17.66 9.90 31.32
CA SER A 158 18.25 11.20 31.62
C SER A 158 18.14 11.53 33.11
N SER A 159 19.12 12.27 33.63
CA SER A 159 19.07 12.86 34.97
C SER A 159 18.39 14.24 35.01
N LYS A 160 18.03 14.82 33.86
CA LYS A 160 17.43 16.16 33.76
C LYS A 160 15.92 16.10 33.52
N ASN A 161 15.21 17.13 34.01
CA ASN A 161 13.79 17.36 33.72
C ASN A 161 13.48 17.50 32.23
N ARG A 162 14.44 17.99 31.44
CA ARG A 162 14.37 18.03 29.98
C ARG A 162 15.44 17.11 29.40
N PRO A 163 15.12 15.82 29.13
CA PRO A 163 16.10 14.84 28.68
C PRO A 163 16.88 15.21 27.41
N ARG A 164 16.25 15.97 26.50
CA ARG A 164 16.90 16.46 25.28
C ARG A 164 18.01 17.50 25.53
N ASP A 165 18.07 18.06 26.73
CA ASP A 165 19.09 19.03 27.15
C ASP A 165 20.20 18.36 27.99
N ASP A 166 20.18 17.02 28.10
CA ASP A 166 21.14 16.23 28.87
C ASP A 166 22.33 15.77 28.00
N ASN A 167 23.54 16.25 28.34
CA ASN A 167 24.78 15.91 27.65
C ASN A 167 25.08 14.40 27.69
N ALA A 168 24.65 13.67 28.73
CA ALA A 168 24.84 12.24 28.80
C ALA A 168 24.05 11.50 27.71
N ILE A 169 22.80 11.92 27.45
CA ILE A 169 21.97 11.39 26.36
C ILE A 169 22.62 11.68 24.99
N TRP A 170 23.14 12.89 24.79
CA TRP A 170 23.82 13.25 23.53
C TRP A 170 25.08 12.43 23.31
N LYS A 171 25.94 12.26 24.34
CA LYS A 171 27.12 11.39 24.27
C LYS A 171 26.75 9.94 23.96
N PHE A 172 25.68 9.44 24.57
CA PHE A 172 25.17 8.09 24.30
C PHE A 172 24.70 7.95 22.85
N ALA A 173 23.92 8.92 22.34
CA ALA A 173 23.47 8.93 20.95
C ALA A 173 24.64 9.02 19.95
N GLU A 174 25.65 9.85 20.22
CA GLU A 174 26.89 9.95 19.43
C GLU A 174 27.66 8.63 19.39
N ALA A 175 27.72 7.93 20.52
CA ALA A 175 28.30 6.60 20.55
C ALA A 175 27.53 5.68 19.60
N LEU A 176 26.20 5.68 19.60
CA LEU A 176 25.37 4.81 18.75
C LEU A 176 25.50 5.05 17.24
N LEU A 177 25.99 6.19 16.78
CA LEU A 177 26.12 6.48 15.33
C LEU A 177 27.00 5.46 14.59
N PRO A 178 26.60 4.99 13.40
CA PRO A 178 27.46 4.17 12.56
C PRO A 178 28.64 4.99 11.98
N ILE A 179 29.62 4.31 11.39
CA ILE A 179 30.75 4.97 10.69
C ILE A 179 30.28 5.51 9.32
N GLN A 180 29.46 4.73 8.62
CA GLN A 180 28.88 5.07 7.32
C GLN A 180 27.35 5.12 7.39
N LYS A 181 26.70 5.70 6.38
CA LYS A 181 25.22 5.81 6.29
C LYS A 181 24.59 6.54 7.49
N VAL A 182 25.26 7.56 8.00
CA VAL A 182 24.79 8.32 9.17
C VAL A 182 23.47 9.03 8.86
N LYS A 183 23.32 9.62 7.67
CA LYS A 183 22.07 10.23 7.19
C LYS A 183 20.90 9.23 7.23
N ASP A 184 21.07 8.05 6.64
CA ASP A 184 20.05 6.99 6.64
C ASP A 184 19.73 6.50 8.06
N TYR A 185 20.74 6.33 8.91
CA TYR A 185 20.55 5.92 10.29
C TYR A 185 19.72 6.95 11.08
N ASN A 186 20.05 8.23 10.94
CA ASN A 186 19.35 9.31 11.61
C ASN A 186 17.89 9.43 11.11
N TYR A 187 17.64 9.29 9.80
CA TYR A 187 16.27 9.19 9.30
C TYR A 187 15.55 7.91 9.77
N ALA A 188 16.26 6.79 9.85
CA ALA A 188 15.71 5.54 10.37
C ALA A 188 15.21 5.72 11.81
N LEU A 189 15.96 6.41 12.66
CA LEU A 189 15.54 6.71 14.03
C LEU A 189 14.24 7.54 14.09
N LEU A 190 14.15 8.60 13.26
CA LEU A 190 12.96 9.45 13.19
C LEU A 190 11.73 8.67 12.71
N ASP A 191 11.87 7.88 11.64
CA ASP A 191 10.76 7.11 11.08
C ASP A 191 10.36 5.95 11.99
N PHE A 192 11.33 5.23 12.54
CA PHE A 192 11.11 4.09 13.42
C PHE A 192 10.40 4.49 14.70
N SER A 193 10.80 5.61 15.31
CA SER A 193 10.17 6.12 16.52
C SER A 193 8.77 6.70 16.28
N ALA A 194 8.46 7.12 15.04
CA ALA A 194 7.13 7.57 14.64
C ALA A 194 6.17 6.44 14.26
N LEU A 195 6.68 5.33 13.71
CA LEU A 195 5.86 4.25 13.14
C LEU A 195 5.81 2.97 13.99
N ILE A 196 6.91 2.61 14.64
CA ILE A 196 7.06 1.37 15.42
C ILE A 196 7.12 1.67 16.93
N CYS A 197 8.11 2.44 17.38
CA CYS A 197 8.29 2.76 18.79
C CYS A 197 7.52 4.02 19.20
N THR A 198 6.20 4.01 18.99
CA THR A 198 5.31 5.14 19.29
C THR A 198 5.18 5.36 20.80
N ALA A 199 4.82 6.57 21.23
CA ALA A 199 4.71 6.90 22.65
C ALA A 199 3.63 6.08 23.36
N GLY A 200 2.44 5.96 22.76
CA GLY A 200 1.30 5.23 23.32
C GLY A 200 1.38 3.72 23.13
N ASN A 201 1.03 3.24 21.93
CA ASN A 201 0.98 1.81 21.61
C ASN A 201 2.12 1.42 20.65
N PRO A 202 3.33 1.09 21.16
CA PRO A 202 4.42 0.60 20.32
C PRO A 202 4.10 -0.77 19.72
N ARG A 203 4.48 -0.95 18.44
CA ARG A 203 4.20 -2.15 17.64
C ARG A 203 5.22 -3.25 17.88
N HIS A 204 5.18 -3.85 19.07
CA HIS A 204 6.17 -4.85 19.48
C HIS A 204 6.13 -6.13 18.65
N GLU A 205 4.97 -6.50 18.11
CA GLU A 205 4.73 -7.68 17.29
C GLU A 205 5.61 -7.70 16.04
N ILE A 206 5.86 -6.53 15.46
CA ILE A 206 6.68 -6.31 14.26
C ILE A 206 7.90 -5.43 14.52
N CYS A 207 8.35 -5.35 15.78
CA CYS A 207 9.50 -4.55 16.16
C CYS A 207 10.80 -5.35 15.96
N PRO A 208 11.68 -4.98 15.00
CA PRO A 208 12.96 -5.65 14.82
C PRO A 208 13.85 -5.60 16.06
N LEU A 209 13.71 -4.56 16.89
CA LEU A 209 14.52 -4.36 18.08
C LEU A 209 14.04 -5.13 19.31
N LYS A 210 12.92 -5.86 19.24
CA LYS A 210 12.27 -6.48 20.42
C LYS A 210 13.22 -7.36 21.24
N ASN A 211 14.11 -8.11 20.58
CA ASN A 211 15.03 -9.04 21.25
C ASN A 211 16.15 -8.33 22.04
N ILE A 212 16.52 -7.10 21.66
CA ILE A 212 17.53 -6.29 22.36
C ILE A 212 16.91 -5.22 23.27
N CYS A 213 15.62 -4.92 23.11
CA CYS A 213 14.90 -3.89 23.84
C CYS A 213 14.63 -4.27 25.30
N LYS A 214 15.15 -3.49 26.25
CA LYS A 214 14.94 -3.69 27.69
C LYS A 214 13.48 -3.46 28.10
N TYR A 215 12.82 -2.44 27.56
CA TYR A 215 11.42 -2.15 27.82
C TYR A 215 10.49 -3.30 27.42
N TYR A 216 10.70 -3.89 26.24
CA TYR A 216 9.90 -5.03 25.77
C TYR A 216 10.08 -6.26 26.67
N LYS A 217 11.32 -6.53 27.11
CA LYS A 217 11.61 -7.65 28.01
C LYS A 217 10.87 -7.52 29.36
N LYS A 218 10.72 -6.30 29.88
CA LYS A 218 10.00 -6.00 31.12
C LYS A 218 8.47 -5.97 30.94
N ASN A 219 7.98 -5.49 29.80
CA ASN A 219 6.56 -5.23 29.55
C ASN A 219 6.01 -6.09 28.41
N LYS A 220 6.33 -7.40 28.38
CA LYS A 220 5.92 -8.29 27.29
C LYS A 220 4.38 -8.24 27.13
N PRO A 221 3.87 -7.68 26.03
CA PRO A 221 2.43 -7.66 25.80
C PRO A 221 1.94 -9.08 25.50
N GLN A 222 0.74 -9.43 25.97
CA GLN A 222 -0.01 -10.53 25.37
C GLN A 222 -0.46 -10.07 23.98
N VAL A 223 0.06 -10.69 22.92
CA VAL A 223 -0.35 -10.37 21.55
C VAL A 223 -0.97 -11.60 20.91
N SER A 224 -2.23 -11.46 20.50
CA SER A 224 -3.03 -12.46 19.80
C SER A 224 -3.37 -12.02 18.37
N SER A 225 -2.39 -11.44 17.64
CA SER A 225 -2.61 -10.97 16.27
C SER A 225 -2.32 -12.08 15.25
N TYR A 226 -3.27 -12.37 14.38
CA TYR A 226 -3.08 -13.27 13.24
C TYR A 226 -2.28 -12.57 12.14
N LEU A 227 -0.96 -12.53 12.29
CA LEU A 227 -0.05 -11.82 11.36
C LEU A 227 -0.10 -12.44 9.97
N GLY A 228 -0.26 -11.61 8.95
CA GLY A 228 -0.29 -12.00 7.55
C GLY A 228 0.67 -11.23 6.66
N MET A 229 0.99 -11.82 5.52
CA MET A 229 1.80 -11.22 4.46
C MET A 229 1.14 -11.42 3.09
N ASP A 230 1.12 -10.38 2.25
CA ASP A 230 0.58 -10.45 0.88
C ASP A 230 1.68 -10.28 -0.18
N LEU A 231 1.95 -11.35 -0.92
CA LEU A 231 2.88 -11.36 -2.04
C LEU A 231 2.12 -11.06 -3.33
N PHE A 232 2.63 -10.14 -4.15
CA PHE A 232 1.94 -9.69 -5.37
C PHE A 232 0.60 -9.00 -5.04
N ALA A 233 0.63 -8.09 -4.08
CA ALA A 233 -0.55 -7.60 -3.40
C ALA A 233 -1.52 -6.81 -4.30
N GLY A 234 -1.03 -6.27 -5.42
CA GLY A 234 -1.79 -5.41 -6.30
C GLY A 234 -2.37 -4.22 -5.55
N ALA A 235 -3.58 -3.82 -5.92
CA ALA A 235 -4.32 -2.81 -5.19
C ALA A 235 -4.89 -3.31 -3.85
N GLY A 236 -4.61 -4.55 -3.42
CA GLY A 236 -4.94 -5.05 -2.07
C GLY A 236 -6.32 -5.66 -1.90
N GLY A 237 -6.95 -6.18 -2.97
CA GLY A 237 -8.27 -6.84 -2.89
C GLY A 237 -8.24 -8.14 -2.07
N LEU A 238 -7.19 -8.94 -2.24
CA LEU A 238 -6.96 -10.16 -1.45
C LEU A 238 -6.75 -9.80 0.03
N SER A 239 -5.77 -8.95 0.32
CA SER A 239 -5.52 -8.39 1.65
C SER A 239 -6.77 -7.83 2.33
N LEU A 240 -7.59 -7.02 1.63
CA LEU A 240 -8.75 -6.37 2.23
C LEU A 240 -9.76 -7.38 2.80
N GLY A 241 -10.00 -8.48 2.09
CA GLY A 241 -10.90 -9.52 2.60
C GLY A 241 -10.34 -10.22 3.83
N PHE A 242 -9.04 -10.52 3.86
CA PHE A 242 -8.36 -11.10 5.01
C PHE A 242 -8.39 -10.17 6.23
N GLU A 243 -8.13 -8.87 6.03
CA GLU A 243 -8.23 -7.87 7.10
C GLU A 243 -9.66 -7.75 7.64
N GLN A 244 -10.67 -7.78 6.76
CA GLN A 244 -12.08 -7.78 7.19
C GLN A 244 -12.51 -9.06 7.93
N ALA A 245 -11.74 -10.15 7.82
CA ALA A 245 -11.97 -11.38 8.59
C ALA A 245 -11.25 -11.37 9.94
N GLY A 246 -10.25 -10.49 10.14
CA GLY A 246 -9.53 -10.35 11.40
C GLY A 246 -8.01 -10.58 11.32
N PHE A 247 -7.46 -10.82 10.13
CA PHE A 247 -6.00 -10.92 9.97
C PHE A 247 -5.33 -9.55 9.99
N ASP A 248 -4.10 -9.54 10.50
CA ASP A 248 -3.24 -8.37 10.50
C ASP A 248 -2.18 -8.49 9.40
N ILE A 249 -2.49 -8.00 8.18
CA ILE A 249 -1.48 -7.92 7.12
C ILE A 249 -0.45 -6.82 7.45
N VAL A 250 0.78 -7.24 7.74
CA VAL A 250 1.89 -6.36 8.18
C VAL A 250 2.99 -6.17 7.14
N TYR A 251 3.01 -7.02 6.11
CA TYR A 251 3.97 -6.94 5.01
C TYR A 251 3.29 -7.23 3.67
N ALA A 252 3.56 -6.41 2.67
CA ALA A 252 3.08 -6.59 1.31
C ALA A 252 4.21 -6.35 0.30
N VAL A 253 4.20 -7.09 -0.81
CA VAL A 253 5.11 -6.88 -1.94
C VAL A 253 4.30 -6.47 -3.16
N GLU A 254 4.59 -5.28 -3.71
CA GLU A 254 3.93 -4.76 -4.92
C GLU A 254 4.86 -3.84 -5.70
N LYS A 255 5.29 -4.28 -6.89
CA LYS A 255 6.26 -3.57 -7.74
C LYS A 255 5.63 -2.40 -8.50
N ASP A 256 4.35 -2.48 -8.89
CA ASP A 256 3.65 -1.39 -9.55
C ASP A 256 3.42 -0.23 -8.58
N LYS A 257 4.05 0.90 -8.86
CA LYS A 257 4.01 2.08 -8.00
C LYS A 257 2.60 2.59 -7.71
N TYR A 258 1.66 2.46 -8.66
CA TYR A 258 0.30 2.98 -8.47
C TYR A 258 -0.54 2.03 -7.63
N ALA A 259 -0.40 0.72 -7.85
CA ALA A 259 -1.01 -0.31 -7.02
C ALA A 259 -0.48 -0.26 -5.58
N ALA A 260 0.84 -0.13 -5.40
CA ALA A 260 1.47 0.05 -4.10
C ALA A 260 0.97 1.33 -3.39
N GLU A 261 0.83 2.44 -4.11
CA GLU A 261 0.30 3.68 -3.56
C GLU A 261 -1.17 3.53 -3.15
N THR A 262 -1.99 2.89 -3.97
CA THR A 262 -3.36 2.51 -3.61
C THR A 262 -3.39 1.64 -2.37
N TYR A 263 -2.52 0.63 -2.29
CA TYR A 263 -2.43 -0.27 -1.15
C TYR A 263 -2.10 0.50 0.15
N LYS A 264 -1.08 1.38 0.10
CA LYS A 264 -0.63 2.21 1.23
C LYS A 264 -1.72 3.19 1.69
N ARG A 265 -2.31 3.96 0.77
CA ARG A 265 -3.28 5.02 1.11
C ARG A 265 -4.55 4.47 1.77
N ASN A 266 -5.05 3.32 1.30
CA ASN A 266 -6.22 2.69 1.91
C ASN A 266 -5.94 2.08 3.29
N ARG A 267 -4.67 1.98 3.69
CA ARG A 267 -4.23 1.47 4.99
C ARG A 267 -3.53 2.53 5.83
N ALA A 268 -3.66 3.82 5.53
CA ALA A 268 -2.90 4.89 6.21
C ALA A 268 -3.08 4.97 7.75
N ARG A 269 -4.17 4.39 8.30
CA ARG A 269 -4.41 4.30 9.76
C ARG A 269 -3.71 3.11 10.42
N LYS A 270 -3.16 2.20 9.63
CA LYS A 270 -2.48 0.97 10.05
C LYS A 270 -1.04 1.00 9.52
N PHE A 271 -0.10 0.50 10.30
CA PHE A 271 1.26 0.32 9.77
C PHE A 271 1.32 -0.99 8.98
N VAL A 272 1.78 -0.90 7.74
CA VAL A 272 2.10 -2.03 6.88
C VAL A 272 3.38 -1.69 6.11
N THR A 273 4.35 -2.60 6.10
CA THR A 273 5.51 -2.46 5.20
C THR A 273 5.06 -2.84 3.80
N VAL A 274 5.17 -1.92 2.84
CA VAL A 274 4.87 -2.19 1.42
C VAL A 274 6.17 -2.07 0.64
N ASP A 275 6.77 -3.22 0.34
CA ASP A 275 8.03 -3.32 -0.41
C ASP A 275 7.75 -3.22 -1.90
N THR A 276 8.28 -2.17 -2.52
CA THR A 276 8.05 -1.87 -3.95
C THR A 276 9.13 -2.42 -4.87
N ARG A 277 10.08 -3.19 -4.33
CA ARG A 277 11.08 -3.90 -5.14
C ARG A 277 10.43 -5.07 -5.89
N ASP A 278 11.14 -5.57 -6.89
CA ASP A 278 10.78 -6.85 -7.48
C ASP A 278 10.96 -7.98 -6.45
N ILE A 279 10.00 -8.91 -6.35
CA ILE A 279 10.08 -10.01 -5.38
C ILE A 279 11.30 -10.89 -5.59
N SER A 280 11.84 -10.95 -6.82
CA SER A 280 13.07 -11.69 -7.10
C SER A 280 14.30 -11.11 -6.38
N GLU A 281 14.27 -9.84 -6.00
CA GLU A 281 15.31 -9.12 -5.26
C GLU A 281 15.09 -9.14 -3.74
N ILE A 282 13.99 -9.73 -3.27
CA ILE A 282 13.60 -9.74 -1.86
C ILE A 282 13.87 -11.12 -1.26
N SER A 283 14.68 -11.17 -0.20
CA SER A 283 14.89 -12.40 0.56
C SER A 283 13.85 -12.53 1.67
N ALA A 284 13.17 -13.67 1.75
CA ALA A 284 12.26 -13.97 2.87
C ALA A 284 12.95 -13.90 4.25
N LYS A 285 14.26 -14.22 4.33
CA LYS A 285 15.05 -14.05 5.57
C LYS A 285 15.28 -12.57 5.92
N GLU A 286 15.42 -11.71 4.91
CA GLU A 286 15.51 -10.24 5.09
C GLU A 286 14.20 -9.71 5.69
N VAL A 287 13.04 -10.17 5.18
CA VAL A 287 11.71 -9.78 5.65
C VAL A 287 11.50 -10.13 7.13
N LEU A 288 11.81 -11.37 7.53
CA LEU A 288 11.74 -11.79 8.93
C LEU A 288 12.59 -10.90 9.85
N LYS A 289 13.84 -10.61 9.46
CA LYS A 289 14.72 -9.73 10.23
C LYS A 289 14.21 -8.30 10.31
N CYS A 290 13.67 -7.76 9.21
CA CYS A 290 13.10 -6.42 9.13
C CYS A 290 11.93 -6.23 10.11
N LEU A 291 11.12 -7.27 10.31
CA LEU A 291 9.97 -7.25 11.22
C LEU A 291 10.29 -7.80 12.62
N GLY A 292 11.52 -8.28 12.85
CA GLY A 292 11.87 -8.96 14.11
C GLY A 292 11.13 -10.27 14.32
N LEU A 293 10.67 -10.91 13.25
CA LEU A 293 9.93 -12.18 13.29
C LEU A 293 10.85 -13.37 13.05
N LYS A 294 10.40 -14.54 13.49
CA LYS A 294 11.03 -15.84 13.26
C LYS A 294 10.19 -16.67 12.30
N LYS A 295 10.79 -17.74 11.79
CA LYS A 295 10.09 -18.78 11.05
C LYS A 295 8.94 -19.32 11.91
N GLY A 296 7.73 -19.39 11.37
CA GLY A 296 6.54 -19.84 12.09
C GLY A 296 5.73 -18.74 12.79
N ASP A 297 6.25 -17.51 12.89
CA ASP A 297 5.53 -16.41 13.55
C ASP A 297 4.34 -15.90 12.71
N PHE A 298 4.39 -16.05 11.39
CA PHE A 298 3.28 -15.66 10.51
C PHE A 298 2.15 -16.67 10.58
N GLU A 299 0.92 -16.18 10.77
CA GLU A 299 -0.28 -17.00 10.65
C GLU A 299 -0.50 -17.38 9.18
N ILE A 300 -0.34 -16.43 8.26
CA ILE A 300 -0.63 -16.67 6.85
C ILE A 300 0.28 -15.93 5.87
N VAL A 301 0.61 -16.60 4.75
CA VAL A 301 1.11 -15.95 3.53
C VAL A 301 0.07 -16.09 2.42
N ILE A 302 -0.38 -14.96 1.89
CA ILE A 302 -1.33 -14.89 0.78
C ILE A 302 -0.65 -14.32 -0.47
N GLY A 303 -1.17 -14.60 -1.66
CA GLY A 303 -0.70 -13.93 -2.87
C GLY A 303 -1.24 -14.48 -4.18
N GLY A 304 -1.17 -13.66 -5.23
CA GLY A 304 -1.61 -14.00 -6.58
C GLY A 304 -0.46 -13.88 -7.59
N PRO A 305 0.52 -14.81 -7.62
CA PRO A 305 1.65 -14.71 -8.53
C PRO A 305 1.18 -14.68 -9.99
N PRO A 306 1.61 -13.69 -10.79
CA PRO A 306 1.18 -13.58 -12.17
C PRO A 306 1.67 -14.79 -12.97
N CYS A 307 0.79 -15.25 -13.84
CA CYS A 307 0.87 -16.57 -14.45
C CYS A 307 0.77 -16.45 -15.97
N GLN A 308 1.54 -15.52 -16.56
CA GLN A 308 1.38 -15.16 -17.97
C GLN A 308 1.67 -16.33 -18.92
N GLY A 309 2.56 -17.26 -18.56
CA GLY A 309 2.80 -18.49 -19.33
C GLY A 309 1.63 -19.48 -19.32
N PHE A 310 0.64 -19.28 -18.46
CA PHE A 310 -0.45 -20.23 -18.21
C PHE A 310 -1.86 -19.66 -18.50
N SER A 311 -1.96 -18.34 -18.76
CA SER A 311 -3.22 -17.66 -19.07
C SER A 311 -3.77 -18.08 -20.44
N VAL A 312 -5.08 -18.33 -20.54
CA VAL A 312 -5.77 -18.61 -21.82
C VAL A 312 -5.83 -17.35 -22.69
N SER A 313 -5.83 -16.17 -22.07
CA SER A 313 -5.84 -14.88 -22.77
C SER A 313 -4.48 -14.47 -23.32
N ASN A 314 -3.39 -15.19 -23.00
CA ASN A 314 -2.07 -14.95 -23.56
C ASN A 314 -1.82 -15.98 -24.66
N THR A 315 -1.94 -15.59 -25.93
CA THR A 315 -1.71 -16.49 -27.06
C THR A 315 -0.27 -16.47 -27.57
N LYS A 316 0.57 -15.53 -27.11
CA LYS A 316 1.92 -15.30 -27.64
C LYS A 316 3.03 -15.96 -26.83
N THR A 317 2.92 -15.98 -25.49
CA THR A 317 3.98 -16.51 -24.60
C THR A 317 3.46 -17.54 -23.61
N ARG A 318 2.41 -18.29 -23.99
CA ARG A 318 1.83 -19.38 -23.19
C ARG A 318 2.64 -20.67 -23.35
N ASN A 319 3.75 -20.75 -22.65
CA ASN A 319 4.60 -21.94 -22.59
C ASN A 319 5.34 -22.02 -21.24
N ILE A 320 5.99 -23.16 -20.99
CA ILE A 320 6.70 -23.43 -19.74
C ILE A 320 7.93 -22.54 -19.55
N ASN A 321 8.54 -22.09 -20.65
CA ASN A 321 9.73 -21.25 -20.66
C ASN A 321 9.44 -19.77 -20.35
N ASN A 322 8.17 -19.39 -20.15
CA ASN A 322 7.83 -18.02 -19.80
C ASN A 322 8.48 -17.66 -18.45
N PRO A 323 9.34 -16.62 -18.39
CA PRO A 323 10.07 -16.27 -17.17
C PRO A 323 9.13 -15.88 -16.02
N GLN A 324 7.89 -15.48 -16.28
CA GLN A 324 6.91 -15.18 -15.24
C GLN A 324 6.42 -16.41 -14.50
N ASN A 325 6.60 -17.62 -15.05
CA ASN A 325 6.32 -18.86 -14.35
C ASN A 325 7.20 -19.01 -13.08
N ASN A 326 8.37 -18.36 -13.06
CA ASN A 326 9.28 -18.35 -11.93
C ASN A 326 8.71 -17.65 -10.69
N LEU A 327 7.71 -16.78 -10.86
CA LEU A 327 7.10 -16.05 -9.75
C LEU A 327 6.25 -16.96 -8.85
N ILE A 328 5.72 -18.05 -9.40
CA ILE A 328 5.07 -19.10 -8.60
C ILE A 328 6.11 -19.78 -7.69
N TYR A 329 7.28 -20.12 -8.23
CA TYR A 329 8.36 -20.71 -7.43
C TYR A 329 8.90 -19.76 -6.37
N LYS A 330 8.89 -18.44 -6.63
CA LYS A 330 9.18 -17.43 -5.60
C LYS A 330 8.16 -17.42 -4.47
N PHE A 331 6.87 -17.58 -4.77
CA PHE A 331 5.85 -17.77 -3.72
C PHE A 331 6.16 -19.01 -2.86
N VAL A 332 6.47 -20.15 -3.50
CA VAL A 332 6.84 -21.40 -2.80
C VAL A 332 8.10 -21.21 -1.94
N GLU A 333 9.11 -20.50 -2.45
CA GLU A 333 10.34 -20.16 -1.71
C GLU A 333 10.04 -19.36 -0.44
N PHE A 334 9.18 -18.35 -0.54
CA PHE A 334 8.74 -17.56 0.63
C PHE A 334 8.05 -18.46 1.65
N VAL A 335 7.10 -19.31 1.24
CA VAL A 335 6.42 -20.26 2.14
C VAL A 335 7.42 -21.23 2.79
N LYS A 336 8.44 -21.69 2.06
CA LYS A 336 9.51 -22.57 2.57
C LYS A 336 10.35 -21.90 3.66
N VAL A 337 10.63 -20.60 3.54
CA VAL A 337 11.49 -19.86 4.49
C VAL A 337 10.70 -19.30 5.67
N ILE A 338 9.57 -18.66 5.39
CA ILE A 338 8.69 -18.04 6.40
C ILE A 338 8.01 -19.11 7.26
N ARG A 339 7.63 -20.23 6.63
CA ARG A 339 6.88 -21.36 7.20
C ARG A 339 5.65 -20.89 7.99
N PRO A 340 4.73 -20.13 7.35
CA PRO A 340 3.52 -19.70 8.00
C PRO A 340 2.64 -20.89 8.41
N LYS A 341 1.68 -20.68 9.32
CA LYS A 341 0.72 -21.74 9.66
C LYS A 341 -0.17 -22.12 8.48
N TRP A 342 -0.53 -21.12 7.68
CA TRP A 342 -1.34 -21.23 6.47
C TRP A 342 -0.67 -20.55 5.28
N PHE A 343 -0.98 -21.02 4.07
CA PHE A 343 -0.80 -20.21 2.88
C PHE A 343 -2.05 -20.27 1.99
N LEU A 344 -2.28 -19.20 1.24
CA LEU A 344 -3.26 -19.15 0.16
C LEU A 344 -2.63 -18.55 -1.09
N MET A 345 -2.61 -19.33 -2.16
CA MET A 345 -2.17 -18.87 -3.47
C MET A 345 -3.36 -18.80 -4.44
N GLU A 346 -3.68 -17.60 -4.90
CA GLU A 346 -4.72 -17.36 -5.91
C GLU A 346 -4.13 -17.41 -7.31
N ASN A 347 -4.90 -17.91 -8.28
CA ASN A 347 -4.56 -17.79 -9.70
C ASN A 347 -5.77 -17.90 -10.64
N VAL A 348 -5.53 -17.67 -11.93
CA VAL A 348 -6.52 -17.83 -13.00
C VAL A 348 -7.01 -19.28 -13.10
N GLY A 349 -8.31 -19.46 -13.35
CA GLY A 349 -8.93 -20.80 -13.42
C GLY A 349 -8.31 -21.74 -14.47
N GLY A 350 -7.78 -21.17 -15.57
CA GLY A 350 -7.12 -21.94 -16.64
C GLY A 350 -5.87 -22.70 -16.20
N LEU A 351 -5.30 -22.40 -15.03
CA LEU A 351 -4.19 -23.18 -14.45
C LEU A 351 -4.63 -24.61 -14.12
N ASN A 352 -5.90 -24.83 -13.76
CA ASN A 352 -6.40 -26.14 -13.35
C ASN A 352 -6.29 -27.21 -14.46
N THR A 353 -6.42 -26.81 -15.72
CA THR A 353 -6.40 -27.70 -16.89
C THR A 353 -5.14 -27.55 -17.73
N PHE A 354 -4.16 -26.75 -17.28
CA PHE A 354 -2.93 -26.54 -18.04
C PHE A 354 -2.04 -27.79 -17.97
N GLN A 355 -1.55 -28.26 -19.13
CA GLN A 355 -0.80 -29.52 -19.27
C GLN A 355 -1.50 -30.68 -18.55
N ASP A 356 -2.80 -30.86 -18.82
CA ASP A 356 -3.61 -31.95 -18.24
C ASP A 356 -3.61 -31.99 -16.70
N GLY A 357 -3.37 -30.83 -16.06
CA GLY A 357 -3.34 -30.69 -14.61
C GLY A 357 -1.98 -30.95 -13.96
N ASN A 358 -0.93 -31.25 -14.73
CA ASN A 358 0.41 -31.52 -14.20
C ASN A 358 0.97 -30.37 -13.37
N VAL A 359 0.78 -29.11 -13.80
CA VAL A 359 1.24 -27.93 -13.04
C VAL A 359 0.57 -27.85 -11.67
N ARG A 360 -0.75 -28.09 -11.61
CA ARG A 360 -1.50 -28.12 -10.35
C ARG A 360 -0.98 -29.22 -9.42
N ASN A 361 -0.81 -30.44 -9.94
CA ASN A 361 -0.36 -31.58 -9.16
C ASN A 361 1.07 -31.37 -8.65
N ASN A 362 1.96 -30.83 -9.49
CA ASN A 362 3.32 -30.48 -9.11
C ASN A 362 3.35 -29.46 -7.98
N LEU A 363 2.53 -28.40 -8.04
CA LEU A 363 2.45 -27.41 -6.96
C LEU A 363 1.96 -28.02 -5.64
N ILE A 364 0.92 -28.85 -5.68
CA ILE A 364 0.43 -29.57 -4.50
C ILE A 364 1.55 -30.44 -3.93
N CYS A 365 2.25 -31.22 -4.76
CA CYS A 365 3.37 -32.04 -4.35
C CYS A 365 4.52 -31.22 -3.74
N MET A 366 4.85 -30.07 -4.32
CA MET A 366 5.88 -29.17 -3.78
C MET A 366 5.54 -28.70 -2.36
N PHE A 367 4.30 -28.23 -2.13
CA PHE A 367 3.89 -27.79 -0.79
C PHE A 367 3.77 -28.96 0.21
N ASN A 368 3.29 -30.12 -0.25
CA ASN A 368 3.25 -31.34 0.58
C ASN A 368 4.65 -31.76 1.02
N ARG A 369 5.66 -31.70 0.13
CA ARG A 369 7.09 -31.93 0.49
C ARG A 369 7.64 -30.91 1.49
N LEU A 370 7.06 -29.71 1.57
CA LEU A 370 7.39 -28.72 2.60
C LEU A 370 6.68 -28.98 3.95
N GLY A 371 5.83 -30.01 4.03
CA GLY A 371 5.07 -30.39 5.21
C GLY A 371 3.72 -29.68 5.36
N TYR A 372 3.11 -29.23 4.27
CA TYR A 372 1.76 -28.67 4.29
C TYR A 372 0.75 -29.65 3.70
N SER A 373 -0.36 -29.89 4.38
CA SER A 373 -1.51 -30.51 3.73
C SER A 373 -2.10 -29.51 2.74
N THR A 374 -1.98 -29.75 1.43
CA THR A 374 -2.37 -28.79 0.39
C THR A 374 -3.49 -29.31 -0.50
N GLN A 375 -4.51 -28.48 -0.72
CA GLN A 375 -5.62 -28.75 -1.61
C GLN A 375 -5.96 -27.51 -2.45
N CYS A 376 -6.70 -27.69 -3.54
CA CYS A 376 -7.16 -26.56 -4.34
C CYS A 376 -8.63 -26.66 -4.77
N ALA A 377 -9.23 -25.50 -5.03
CA ALA A 377 -10.60 -25.39 -5.54
C ALA A 377 -10.75 -24.24 -6.53
N ILE A 378 -11.57 -24.45 -7.56
CA ILE A 378 -12.09 -23.37 -8.40
C ILE A 378 -13.34 -22.82 -7.73
N LEU A 379 -13.35 -21.52 -7.45
CA LEU A 379 -14.48 -20.81 -6.85
C LEU A 379 -14.97 -19.74 -7.83
N ASN A 380 -16.29 -19.66 -7.99
CA ASN A 380 -16.94 -18.57 -8.71
C ASN A 380 -17.36 -17.49 -7.71
N ALA A 381 -16.89 -16.25 -7.90
CA ALA A 381 -17.20 -15.13 -7.03
C ALA A 381 -18.71 -14.86 -6.86
N ALA A 382 -19.53 -15.14 -7.88
CA ALA A 382 -20.98 -14.99 -7.83
C ALA A 382 -21.64 -15.82 -6.72
N ASN A 383 -21.12 -17.01 -6.45
CA ASN A 383 -21.63 -17.89 -5.39
C ASN A 383 -21.42 -17.32 -3.98
N PHE A 384 -20.60 -16.27 -3.84
CA PHE A 384 -20.22 -15.64 -2.58
C PHE A 384 -20.83 -14.24 -2.41
N GLY A 385 -21.78 -13.86 -3.26
CA GLY A 385 -22.43 -12.55 -3.20
C GLY A 385 -21.62 -11.42 -3.86
N VAL A 386 -20.75 -11.75 -4.81
CA VAL A 386 -20.08 -10.77 -5.68
C VAL A 386 -20.85 -10.68 -7.00
N PRO A 387 -21.19 -9.48 -7.52
CA PRO A 387 -21.97 -9.32 -8.75
C PRO A 387 -21.13 -9.53 -10.02
N GLN A 388 -20.38 -10.63 -10.07
CA GLN A 388 -19.48 -10.97 -11.15
C GLN A 388 -19.28 -12.48 -11.27
N ASN A 389 -19.50 -13.01 -12.47
CA ASN A 389 -19.13 -14.37 -12.84
C ASN A 389 -17.62 -14.43 -13.09
N ARG A 390 -16.86 -14.74 -12.04
CA ARG A 390 -15.38 -14.80 -12.05
C ARG A 390 -14.91 -16.09 -11.37
N ASN A 391 -14.37 -17.01 -12.17
CA ASN A 391 -13.74 -18.23 -11.68
C ASN A 391 -12.25 -17.98 -11.35
N ARG A 392 -11.82 -18.43 -10.18
CA ARG A 392 -10.41 -18.44 -9.73
C ARG A 392 -10.08 -19.72 -9.03
N ILE A 393 -8.85 -20.20 -9.24
CA ILE A 393 -8.32 -21.34 -8.50
C ILE A 393 -7.60 -20.82 -7.26
N PHE A 394 -7.84 -21.46 -6.13
CA PHE A 394 -7.19 -21.18 -4.86
C PHE A 394 -6.51 -22.44 -4.38
N PHE A 395 -5.19 -22.37 -4.17
CA PHE A 395 -4.44 -23.39 -3.44
C PHE A 395 -4.38 -22.95 -1.98
N ILE A 396 -4.82 -23.82 -1.08
CA ILE A 396 -4.81 -23.57 0.36
C ILE A 396 -4.04 -24.72 1.01
N GLY A 397 -3.03 -24.37 1.80
CA GLY A 397 -2.28 -25.35 2.57
C GLY A 397 -2.09 -24.93 4.02
N SER A 398 -2.00 -25.93 4.89
CA SER A 398 -1.80 -25.77 6.34
C SER A 398 -0.77 -26.77 6.84
N CYS A 399 0.06 -26.35 7.80
CA CYS A 399 0.86 -27.28 8.60
C CYS A 399 0.18 -27.67 9.93
N LEU A 400 -0.99 -27.12 10.22
CA LEU A 400 -1.75 -27.39 11.45
C LEU A 400 -2.81 -28.48 11.26
N VAL A 401 -3.54 -28.44 10.14
CA VAL A 401 -4.71 -29.28 9.91
C VAL A 401 -4.77 -29.79 8.48
N ASN A 402 -5.59 -30.82 8.24
CA ASN A 402 -5.84 -31.33 6.91
C ASN A 402 -6.71 -30.36 6.10
N SER A 403 -6.14 -29.74 5.06
CA SER A 403 -6.82 -28.73 4.24
C SER A 403 -7.98 -29.28 3.39
N ALA A 404 -8.12 -30.61 3.27
CA ALA A 404 -9.23 -31.23 2.57
C ALA A 404 -10.58 -30.94 3.23
N ALA A 405 -10.65 -30.90 4.57
CA ALA A 405 -11.86 -30.57 5.29
C ALA A 405 -12.29 -29.12 5.03
N LEU A 406 -11.34 -28.18 5.05
CA LEU A 406 -11.56 -26.78 4.73
C LEU A 406 -12.09 -26.59 3.31
N ILE A 407 -11.45 -27.20 2.31
CA ILE A 407 -11.91 -27.10 0.91
C ILE A 407 -13.30 -27.69 0.72
N LYS A 408 -13.62 -28.81 1.39
CA LYS A 408 -14.99 -29.36 1.38
C LYS A 408 -15.99 -28.36 1.96
N LYS A 409 -15.68 -27.70 3.09
CA LYS A 409 -16.53 -26.66 3.69
C LYS A 409 -16.71 -25.47 2.74
N VAL A 410 -15.64 -24.96 2.13
CA VAL A 410 -15.70 -23.84 1.19
C VAL A 410 -16.51 -24.17 -0.07
N LYS A 411 -16.41 -25.40 -0.60
CA LYS A 411 -17.21 -25.85 -1.75
C LYS A 411 -18.69 -26.05 -1.41
N ARG A 412 -19.02 -26.38 -0.16
CA ARG A 412 -20.40 -26.62 0.31
C ARG A 412 -21.14 -25.35 0.75
N ILE A 413 -20.54 -24.17 0.60
CA ILE A 413 -21.22 -22.90 0.90
C ILE A 413 -22.52 -22.84 0.10
N LYS A 414 -23.64 -22.67 0.81
CA LYS A 414 -24.95 -22.47 0.21
C LYS A 414 -24.85 -21.29 -0.74
N ARG A 415 -25.12 -21.52 -2.03
CA ARG A 415 -25.06 -20.48 -3.06
C ARG A 415 -25.95 -19.32 -2.60
N MET A 416 -25.34 -18.15 -2.45
CA MET A 416 -26.10 -16.94 -2.17
C MET A 416 -26.94 -16.57 -3.39
N GLN A 417 -28.04 -15.86 -3.18
CA GLN A 417 -28.76 -15.25 -4.29
C GLN A 417 -27.80 -14.37 -5.09
N PRO A 418 -27.78 -14.47 -6.43
CA PRO A 418 -26.84 -13.72 -7.24
C PRO A 418 -27.07 -12.21 -7.05
N VAL A 419 -26.03 -11.51 -6.63
CA VAL A 419 -26.04 -10.04 -6.63
C VAL A 419 -25.93 -9.59 -8.09
N THR A 420 -26.81 -8.72 -8.52
CA THR A 420 -26.90 -8.29 -9.92
C THR A 420 -26.06 -7.03 -10.18
N VAL A 421 -25.87 -6.66 -11.45
CA VAL A 421 -25.30 -5.35 -11.79
C VAL A 421 -26.18 -4.22 -11.24
N TYR A 422 -27.51 -4.40 -11.18
CA TYR A 422 -28.43 -3.43 -10.60
C TYR A 422 -28.16 -3.20 -9.11
N ASP A 423 -28.03 -4.29 -8.36
CA ASP A 423 -27.67 -4.23 -6.94
C ASP A 423 -26.29 -3.59 -6.73
N ALA A 424 -25.40 -3.64 -7.71
CA ALA A 424 -24.06 -3.09 -7.58
C ALA A 424 -23.99 -1.58 -7.85
N ILE A 425 -24.65 -1.07 -8.90
CA ILE A 425 -24.35 0.27 -9.45
C ILE A 425 -25.58 1.17 -9.70
N SER A 426 -26.81 0.75 -9.41
CA SER A 426 -28.02 1.53 -9.74
C SER A 426 -28.13 2.89 -9.02
N ASP A 427 -27.53 3.03 -7.83
CA ASP A 427 -27.49 4.27 -7.02
C ASP A 427 -26.33 5.21 -7.37
N LEU A 428 -25.40 4.82 -8.24
CA LEU A 428 -24.27 5.66 -8.66
C LEU A 428 -24.71 6.79 -9.60
N PRO A 429 -23.95 7.92 -9.63
CA PRO A 429 -24.24 9.06 -10.49
C PRO A 429 -24.35 8.69 -11.98
N ARG A 430 -25.12 9.48 -12.73
CA ARG A 430 -25.07 9.45 -14.19
C ARG A 430 -23.81 10.19 -14.65
N LEU A 431 -23.08 9.60 -15.59
CA LEU A 431 -21.80 10.10 -16.07
C LEU A 431 -21.80 10.12 -17.60
N LYS A 432 -21.01 11.01 -18.19
CA LYS A 432 -20.82 11.08 -19.65
C LYS A 432 -19.60 10.28 -20.12
N ASN A 433 -19.51 10.00 -21.41
CA ASN A 433 -18.27 9.48 -22.00
C ASN A 433 -17.12 10.48 -21.78
N GLY A 434 -15.96 10.00 -21.33
CA GLY A 434 -14.83 10.86 -21.01
C GLY A 434 -14.99 11.73 -19.75
N ASN A 435 -15.87 11.35 -18.83
CA ASN A 435 -16.04 12.04 -17.56
C ASN A 435 -14.71 12.07 -16.75
N ASP A 436 -14.26 13.28 -16.43
CA ASP A 436 -12.99 13.59 -15.75
C ASP A 436 -13.18 14.13 -14.32
N GLU A 437 -14.37 14.61 -13.97
CA GLU A 437 -14.74 14.90 -12.59
C GLU A 437 -14.82 13.59 -11.77
N ASP A 438 -14.20 13.55 -10.59
CA ASP A 438 -14.05 12.29 -9.84
C ASP A 438 -15.12 12.09 -8.75
N ILE A 439 -15.58 13.16 -8.11
CA ILE A 439 -16.37 13.11 -6.89
C ILE A 439 -17.80 13.58 -7.16
N PHE A 440 -18.78 12.72 -6.91
CA PHE A 440 -20.20 13.03 -7.09
C PHE A 440 -21.03 12.60 -5.89
N ALA A 441 -22.24 13.15 -5.76
CA ALA A 441 -23.26 12.63 -4.85
C ALA A 441 -23.85 11.30 -5.37
N TYR A 442 -24.27 10.42 -4.45
CA TYR A 442 -25.11 9.27 -4.82
C TYR A 442 -26.50 9.73 -5.28
N ARG A 443 -27.15 8.97 -6.14
CA ARG A 443 -28.50 9.28 -6.64
C ARG A 443 -29.64 8.88 -5.69
N GLN A 444 -29.43 7.84 -4.89
CA GLN A 444 -30.48 7.29 -4.00
C GLN A 444 -30.20 7.60 -2.52
N ASN A 445 -31.29 7.86 -1.79
CA ASN A 445 -31.27 7.99 -0.34
C ASN A 445 -30.85 6.66 0.31
N LYS A 446 -30.19 6.72 1.47
CA LYS A 446 -29.60 5.57 2.16
C LYS A 446 -30.64 4.53 2.63
N ASP A 447 -31.85 4.97 2.90
CA ASP A 447 -32.87 4.15 3.59
C ASP A 447 -33.54 3.09 2.69
N THR A 448 -33.43 3.23 1.37
CA THR A 448 -34.08 2.34 0.38
C THR A 448 -33.08 1.47 -0.39
N LEU A 449 -31.82 1.39 0.06
CA LEU A 449 -30.76 0.71 -0.69
C LEU A 449 -30.83 -0.83 -0.54
N PRO A 450 -30.64 -1.58 -1.64
CA PRO A 450 -30.33 -3.00 -1.56
C PRO A 450 -29.17 -3.28 -0.59
N ASN A 451 -29.22 -4.43 0.08
CA ASN A 451 -28.27 -4.78 1.14
C ASN A 451 -26.79 -4.67 0.69
N TYR A 452 -26.51 -5.00 -0.57
CA TYR A 452 -25.17 -4.90 -1.15
C TYR A 452 -24.63 -3.45 -1.16
N GLN A 453 -25.42 -2.49 -1.65
CA GLN A 453 -25.03 -1.08 -1.72
C GLN A 453 -24.85 -0.49 -0.32
N ARG A 454 -25.72 -0.86 0.62
CA ARG A 454 -25.63 -0.44 2.02
C ARG A 454 -24.30 -0.88 2.66
N ILE A 455 -23.86 -2.12 2.40
CA ILE A 455 -22.58 -2.63 2.88
C ILE A 455 -21.41 -1.84 2.27
N LEU A 456 -21.41 -1.63 0.94
CA LEU A 456 -20.31 -0.94 0.27
C LEU A 456 -20.23 0.55 0.63
N ARG A 457 -21.37 1.20 0.91
CA ARG A 457 -21.45 2.63 1.30
C ARG A 457 -21.18 2.88 2.78
N LYS A 458 -20.89 1.86 3.60
CA LYS A 458 -20.61 2.03 5.02
C LYS A 458 -19.43 2.98 5.23
N GLY A 459 -19.63 4.03 6.03
CA GLY A 459 -18.64 5.07 6.30
C GLY A 459 -18.59 6.22 5.27
N MET A 460 -19.50 6.24 4.29
CA MET A 460 -19.57 7.31 3.29
C MET A 460 -20.54 8.43 3.68
N ASN A 461 -20.14 9.68 3.38
CA ASN A 461 -20.88 10.90 3.69
C ASN A 461 -21.61 11.46 2.45
N GLY A 462 -22.39 10.62 1.76
CA GLY A 462 -23.24 11.04 0.65
C GLY A 462 -22.55 11.28 -0.70
N LYS A 463 -21.20 11.27 -0.74
CA LYS A 463 -20.41 11.37 -1.97
C LYS A 463 -19.59 10.11 -2.24
N VAL A 464 -19.21 9.91 -3.50
CA VAL A 464 -18.39 8.78 -3.99
C VAL A 464 -17.32 9.27 -4.95
N SER A 465 -16.15 8.64 -4.91
CA SER A 465 -15.01 8.94 -5.80
C SER A 465 -14.71 7.78 -6.75
N ASN A 466 -13.71 7.96 -7.63
CA ASN A 466 -13.34 7.06 -8.72
C ASN A 466 -14.41 6.97 -9.83
N ASN A 467 -15.14 8.07 -10.10
CA ASN A 467 -16.17 8.15 -11.15
C ASN A 467 -15.61 8.52 -12.53
N LEU A 468 -14.33 8.29 -12.75
CA LEU A 468 -13.64 8.57 -14.00
C LEU A 468 -14.03 7.57 -15.09
N VAL A 469 -14.28 8.07 -16.31
CA VAL A 469 -14.69 7.28 -17.49
C VAL A 469 -13.74 7.55 -18.65
N SER A 470 -13.36 6.49 -19.38
CA SER A 470 -12.50 6.66 -20.56
C SER A 470 -13.18 7.50 -21.64
N LYS A 471 -12.43 8.38 -22.29
CA LYS A 471 -12.89 9.11 -23.46
C LYS A 471 -12.80 8.20 -24.69
N ASN A 472 -13.94 7.69 -25.16
CA ASN A 472 -14.01 6.89 -26.37
C ASN A 472 -14.22 7.76 -27.63
N THR A 473 -13.88 7.21 -28.81
CA THR A 473 -14.03 7.88 -30.11
C THR A 473 -15.51 8.05 -30.50
N SER A 474 -15.79 8.96 -31.43
CA SER A 474 -17.15 9.17 -31.97
C SER A 474 -17.76 7.88 -32.53
N LEU A 475 -16.96 7.06 -33.23
CA LEU A 475 -17.40 5.76 -33.73
C LEU A 475 -17.77 4.81 -32.59
N ALA A 476 -16.97 4.73 -31.52
CA ALA A 476 -17.28 3.89 -30.37
C ALA A 476 -18.57 4.33 -29.67
N ILE A 477 -18.80 5.64 -29.52
CA ILE A 477 -20.04 6.18 -28.95
C ILE A 477 -21.25 5.85 -29.84
N LYS A 478 -21.12 5.99 -31.16
CA LYS A 478 -22.14 5.55 -32.12
C LYS A 478 -22.45 4.06 -32.00
N ARG A 479 -21.45 3.22 -31.70
CA ARG A 479 -21.68 1.78 -31.44
C ARG A 479 -22.44 1.58 -30.14
N PHE A 480 -22.06 2.29 -29.07
CA PHE A 480 -22.71 2.17 -27.77
C PHE A 480 -24.22 2.38 -27.90
N SER A 481 -24.66 3.45 -28.56
CA SER A 481 -26.09 3.78 -28.70
C SER A 481 -26.92 2.74 -29.48
N GLN A 482 -26.29 1.82 -30.20
CA GLN A 482 -26.96 0.80 -31.03
C GLN A 482 -26.99 -0.59 -30.39
N ILE A 483 -26.26 -0.78 -29.30
CA ILE A 483 -26.13 -2.06 -28.59
C ILE A 483 -27.10 -2.05 -27.41
N LYS A 484 -28.06 -2.98 -27.36
CA LYS A 484 -28.99 -3.14 -26.23
C LYS A 484 -28.38 -3.99 -25.10
N GLN A 485 -29.00 -4.03 -23.92
CA GLN A 485 -28.50 -4.84 -22.81
C GLN A 485 -28.35 -6.32 -23.21
N GLY A 486 -27.22 -6.93 -22.85
CA GLY A 486 -26.86 -8.29 -23.26
C GLY A 486 -26.31 -8.42 -24.68
N GLU A 487 -26.38 -7.38 -25.50
CA GLU A 487 -25.80 -7.36 -26.85
C GLU A 487 -24.34 -6.94 -26.83
N ASN A 488 -23.61 -7.29 -27.89
CA ASN A 488 -22.19 -7.04 -28.05
C ASN A 488 -21.84 -6.67 -29.50
N LEU A 489 -20.55 -6.61 -29.82
CA LEU A 489 -20.06 -6.30 -31.17
C LEU A 489 -20.63 -7.23 -32.26
N LEU A 490 -20.80 -8.53 -31.98
CA LEU A 490 -21.32 -9.49 -32.96
C LEU A 490 -22.82 -9.26 -33.23
N SER A 491 -23.59 -8.93 -32.20
CA SER A 491 -24.98 -8.47 -32.38
C SER A 491 -25.05 -7.17 -33.18
N LEU A 492 -24.12 -6.23 -32.94
CA LEU A 492 -24.05 -5.00 -33.71
C LEU A 492 -23.70 -5.26 -35.18
N ALA A 493 -22.72 -6.14 -35.45
CA ALA A 493 -22.29 -6.47 -36.81
C ALA A 493 -23.45 -7.04 -37.65
N ARG A 494 -24.32 -7.87 -37.05
CA ARG A 494 -25.51 -8.39 -37.72
C ARG A 494 -26.56 -7.31 -38.02
N LYS A 495 -26.72 -6.32 -37.14
CA LYS A 495 -27.76 -5.28 -37.26
C LYS A 495 -27.32 -4.08 -38.09
N LYS A 496 -26.06 -3.66 -37.93
CA LYS A 496 -25.48 -2.46 -38.55
C LYS A 496 -24.02 -2.72 -38.98
N PRO A 497 -23.80 -3.50 -40.05
CA PRO A 497 -22.46 -3.84 -40.53
C PRO A 497 -21.56 -2.62 -40.79
N SER A 498 -22.16 -1.52 -41.26
CA SER A 498 -21.46 -0.25 -41.53
C SER A 498 -20.73 0.35 -40.33
N LEU A 499 -21.13 -0.01 -39.10
CA LEU A 499 -20.48 0.45 -37.87
C LEU A 499 -19.31 -0.44 -37.43
N VAL A 500 -19.00 -1.54 -38.14
CA VAL A 500 -18.00 -2.55 -37.71
C VAL A 500 -16.93 -2.81 -38.79
N THR A 501 -16.87 -1.98 -39.82
CA THR A 501 -15.97 -2.13 -40.98
C THR A 501 -14.47 -2.16 -40.65
N ASN A 502 -14.06 -1.65 -39.49
CA ASN A 502 -12.65 -1.60 -39.08
C ASN A 502 -12.15 -2.90 -38.40
N TYR A 503 -12.96 -3.96 -38.33
CA TYR A 503 -12.55 -5.27 -37.79
C TYR A 503 -12.21 -6.24 -38.92
N LYS A 504 -10.94 -6.69 -38.98
CA LYS A 504 -10.46 -7.59 -40.04
C LYS A 504 -11.11 -8.99 -40.02
N LYS A 505 -11.32 -9.56 -38.83
CA LYS A 505 -11.93 -10.89 -38.65
C LYS A 505 -12.85 -10.88 -37.43
N LEU A 506 -14.16 -10.87 -37.66
CA LEU A 506 -15.17 -10.82 -36.58
C LEU A 506 -15.25 -12.11 -35.79
N GLU A 507 -15.02 -13.27 -36.43
CA GLU A 507 -14.98 -14.58 -35.78
C GLU A 507 -13.94 -14.69 -34.65
N ASN A 508 -12.86 -13.91 -34.74
CA ASN A 508 -11.78 -13.88 -33.74
C ASN A 508 -12.06 -12.91 -32.59
N CYS A 509 -13.17 -12.16 -32.66
CA CYS A 509 -13.52 -11.19 -31.63
C CYS A 509 -14.20 -11.89 -30.45
N HIS A 510 -13.64 -11.71 -29.26
CA HIS A 510 -14.23 -12.23 -28.03
C HIS A 510 -15.65 -11.64 -27.80
N HIS A 511 -16.59 -12.46 -27.34
CA HIS A 511 -18.01 -12.10 -27.12
C HIS A 511 -18.25 -11.02 -26.04
N TRP A 512 -17.19 -10.52 -25.38
CA TRP A 512 -17.25 -9.42 -24.41
C TRP A 512 -16.94 -8.07 -25.04
N ILE A 513 -16.45 -8.04 -26.28
CA ILE A 513 -16.13 -6.79 -26.97
C ILE A 513 -17.43 -6.01 -27.20
N TYR A 514 -17.51 -4.78 -26.69
CA TYR A 514 -18.70 -3.93 -26.66
C TYR A 514 -19.92 -4.56 -25.97
N LEU A 515 -19.74 -5.52 -25.06
CA LEU A 515 -20.87 -6.07 -24.33
C LEU A 515 -21.51 -4.99 -23.44
N ARG A 516 -22.80 -4.71 -23.66
CA ARG A 516 -23.60 -3.90 -22.72
C ARG A 516 -24.11 -4.79 -21.60
N LEU A 517 -23.71 -4.45 -20.38
CA LEU A 517 -24.06 -5.26 -19.22
C LEU A 517 -25.58 -5.26 -18.99
N PRO A 518 -26.20 -6.42 -18.75
CA PRO A 518 -27.59 -6.50 -18.33
C PRO A 518 -27.74 -6.14 -16.84
N TRP A 519 -28.82 -5.46 -16.48
CA TRP A 519 -29.09 -5.06 -15.09
C TRP A 519 -29.36 -6.25 -14.15
N ASP A 520 -30.10 -7.24 -14.63
CA ASP A 520 -30.71 -8.34 -13.89
C ASP A 520 -29.77 -9.53 -13.64
N LYS A 521 -28.52 -9.45 -14.11
CA LYS A 521 -27.54 -10.55 -13.98
C LYS A 521 -26.23 -10.04 -13.38
N PRO A 522 -25.39 -10.93 -12.80
CA PRO A 522 -24.02 -10.61 -12.47
C PRO A 522 -23.21 -10.21 -13.72
N SER A 523 -22.22 -9.34 -13.56
CA SER A 523 -21.32 -8.97 -14.65
C SER A 523 -20.50 -10.15 -15.15
N VAL A 524 -20.03 -10.08 -16.40
CA VAL A 524 -18.91 -10.91 -16.89
C VAL A 524 -17.62 -10.59 -16.13
N THR A 525 -16.59 -11.43 -16.27
CA THR A 525 -15.29 -11.20 -15.63
C THR A 525 -14.66 -9.88 -16.08
N LEU A 526 -14.34 -9.00 -15.13
CA LEU A 526 -13.79 -7.66 -15.37
C LEU A 526 -12.27 -7.67 -15.59
N ASN A 527 -11.74 -8.54 -16.44
CA ASN A 527 -10.28 -8.69 -16.64
C ASN A 527 -9.59 -7.53 -17.40
N ASN A 528 -10.30 -6.92 -18.34
CA ASN A 528 -9.79 -5.88 -19.23
C ASN A 528 -10.99 -5.02 -19.70
N PHE A 529 -11.87 -4.67 -18.77
CA PHE A 529 -13.15 -4.01 -19.08
C PHE A 529 -13.01 -2.72 -19.91
N ARG A 530 -11.87 -2.02 -19.79
CA ARG A 530 -11.49 -0.91 -20.66
C ARG A 530 -11.25 -1.34 -22.12
N LYS A 531 -10.40 -2.36 -22.34
CA LYS A 531 -10.05 -2.84 -23.70
C LYS A 531 -11.22 -3.55 -24.38
N ASN A 532 -12.01 -4.29 -23.60
CA ASN A 532 -13.24 -4.91 -24.08
C ASN A 532 -14.35 -3.87 -24.32
N MET A 533 -14.20 -2.63 -23.85
CA MET A 533 -15.21 -1.58 -23.92
C MET A 533 -16.56 -2.05 -23.36
N LEU A 534 -16.55 -2.67 -22.17
CA LEU A 534 -17.79 -3.04 -21.49
C LEU A 534 -18.64 -1.79 -21.24
N ILE A 535 -19.90 -1.85 -21.65
CA ILE A 535 -20.80 -0.70 -21.71
C ILE A 535 -21.69 -0.71 -20.47
N HIS A 536 -21.89 0.47 -19.89
CA HIS A 536 -22.85 0.67 -18.80
C HIS A 536 -24.27 0.21 -19.23
N PRO A 537 -25.10 -0.38 -18.36
CA PRO A 537 -26.41 -0.94 -18.76
C PRO A 537 -27.37 0.03 -19.46
N MET A 538 -27.33 1.32 -19.14
CA MET A 538 -28.23 2.34 -19.71
C MET A 538 -27.55 3.60 -20.28
N GLN A 539 -26.23 3.74 -20.14
CA GLN A 539 -25.53 4.97 -20.51
C GLN A 539 -24.59 4.63 -21.67
N ASP A 540 -24.51 5.49 -22.68
CA ASP A 540 -23.70 5.26 -23.90
C ASP A 540 -22.23 5.58 -23.65
N ARG A 541 -21.64 4.83 -22.73
CA ARG A 541 -20.25 4.96 -22.30
C ARG A 541 -19.73 3.64 -21.72
N GLY A 542 -18.41 3.54 -21.64
CA GLY A 542 -17.77 2.51 -20.84
C GLY A 542 -18.06 2.65 -19.34
N LEU A 543 -17.73 1.61 -18.59
CA LEU A 543 -17.80 1.61 -17.13
C LEU A 543 -16.81 2.60 -16.50
N SER A 544 -17.21 3.22 -15.40
CA SER A 544 -16.31 3.98 -14.53
C SER A 544 -15.45 3.04 -13.68
N VAL A 545 -14.38 3.59 -13.07
CA VAL A 545 -13.55 2.83 -12.12
C VAL A 545 -14.38 2.36 -10.92
N ARG A 546 -15.25 3.23 -10.37
CA ARG A 546 -16.12 2.93 -9.23
C ARG A 546 -17.14 1.83 -9.54
N GLU A 547 -17.77 1.88 -10.72
CA GLU A 547 -18.70 0.83 -11.16
C GLU A 547 -18.01 -0.55 -11.20
N ALA A 548 -16.83 -0.61 -11.81
CA ALA A 548 -16.03 -1.83 -11.87
C ALA A 548 -15.56 -2.27 -10.46
N ALA A 549 -15.17 -1.34 -9.60
CA ALA A 549 -14.73 -1.63 -8.23
C ALA A 549 -15.85 -2.21 -7.38
N ARG A 550 -17.07 -1.66 -7.47
CA ARG A 550 -18.25 -2.23 -6.81
C ARG A 550 -18.59 -3.60 -7.35
N MET A 551 -18.43 -3.84 -8.65
CA MET A 551 -18.62 -5.17 -9.22
C MET A 551 -17.53 -6.19 -8.80
N GLN A 552 -16.39 -5.70 -8.32
CA GLN A 552 -15.36 -6.48 -7.64
C GLN A 552 -15.54 -6.51 -6.11
N SER A 553 -16.65 -5.98 -5.56
CA SER A 553 -16.94 -5.91 -4.11
C SER A 553 -16.00 -5.08 -3.25
N PHE A 554 -15.33 -4.08 -3.85
CA PHE A 554 -14.64 -3.06 -3.06
C PHE A 554 -15.64 -2.10 -2.40
N PRO A 555 -15.46 -1.77 -1.11
CA PRO A 555 -16.26 -0.74 -0.46
C PRO A 555 -15.94 0.65 -1.04
N ASP A 556 -16.90 1.57 -0.94
CA ASP A 556 -16.80 2.90 -1.54
C ASP A 556 -15.74 3.78 -0.87
N ILE A 557 -15.39 3.47 0.38
CA ILE A 557 -14.28 4.11 1.09
C ILE A 557 -12.91 3.74 0.49
N TYR A 558 -12.83 2.61 -0.25
CA TYR A 558 -11.60 2.18 -0.90
C TYR A 558 -11.38 2.99 -2.18
N LYS A 559 -10.26 3.71 -2.25
CA LYS A 559 -9.94 4.62 -3.36
C LYS A 559 -8.81 4.06 -4.21
N PHE A 560 -8.92 4.21 -5.52
CA PHE A 560 -7.85 3.85 -6.45
C PHE A 560 -7.08 5.10 -6.90
N TYR A 561 -5.76 4.99 -7.00
CA TYR A 561 -4.87 6.11 -7.33
C TYR A 561 -4.03 5.82 -8.58
N GLY A 562 -3.49 6.89 -9.17
CA GLY A 562 -2.78 6.88 -10.45
C GLY A 562 -3.64 7.36 -11.62
N LEU A 563 -3.09 7.36 -12.84
CA LEU A 563 -3.85 7.71 -14.04
C LEU A 563 -4.99 6.70 -14.26
N LEU A 564 -6.05 7.13 -14.95
CA LEU A 564 -7.26 6.32 -15.19
C LEU A 564 -6.96 4.88 -15.64
N GLY A 565 -6.05 4.71 -16.61
CA GLY A 565 -5.69 3.38 -17.11
C GLY A 565 -5.10 2.46 -16.05
N PHE A 566 -4.29 2.99 -15.12
CA PHE A 566 -3.72 2.24 -14.00
C PHE A 566 -4.78 1.89 -12.96
N GLN A 567 -5.72 2.81 -12.66
CA GLN A 567 -6.84 2.53 -11.76
C GLN A 567 -7.72 1.39 -12.32
N GLN A 568 -8.03 1.43 -13.62
CA GLN A 568 -8.81 0.38 -14.28
C GLN A 568 -8.08 -0.98 -14.22
N GLN A 569 -6.77 -1.00 -14.48
CA GLN A 569 -5.97 -2.23 -14.40
C GLN A 569 -5.93 -2.81 -12.98
N GLN A 570 -5.78 -1.95 -11.96
CA GLN A 570 -5.79 -2.33 -10.55
C GLN A 570 -7.09 -3.07 -10.17
N VAL A 571 -8.25 -2.50 -10.54
CA VAL A 571 -9.56 -3.13 -10.30
C VAL A 571 -9.68 -4.46 -11.05
N ALA A 572 -9.18 -4.53 -12.29
CA ALA A 572 -9.30 -5.72 -13.12
C ALA A 572 -8.46 -6.92 -12.61
N ASN A 573 -7.27 -6.61 -12.10
CA ASN A 573 -6.34 -7.59 -11.52
C ASN A 573 -6.81 -8.10 -10.15
N ALA A 574 -7.53 -7.28 -9.40
CA ALA A 574 -7.92 -7.61 -8.04
C ALA A 574 -8.75 -8.90 -7.90
N VAL A 575 -8.61 -9.53 -6.74
CA VAL A 575 -9.49 -10.58 -6.24
C VAL A 575 -10.61 -9.93 -5.42
N PRO A 576 -11.88 -10.33 -5.57
CA PRO A 576 -12.99 -9.71 -4.84
C PRO A 576 -12.86 -9.81 -3.31
N PRO A 577 -12.91 -8.69 -2.55
CA PRO A 577 -12.80 -8.72 -1.09
C PRO A 577 -13.85 -9.57 -0.36
N ILE A 578 -15.10 -9.62 -0.85
CA ILE A 578 -16.13 -10.45 -0.20
C ILE A 578 -15.80 -11.95 -0.32
N LEU A 579 -15.33 -12.39 -1.49
CA LEU A 579 -14.90 -13.77 -1.71
C LEU A 579 -13.75 -14.14 -0.76
N THR A 580 -12.72 -13.29 -0.71
CA THR A 580 -11.51 -13.56 0.07
C THR A 580 -11.78 -13.48 1.58
N LYS A 581 -12.67 -12.57 2.02
CA LYS A 581 -13.15 -12.53 3.41
C LYS A 581 -13.81 -13.83 3.82
N LYS A 582 -14.66 -14.41 2.97
CA LYS A 582 -15.33 -15.68 3.29
C LYS A 582 -14.30 -16.81 3.44
N ILE A 583 -13.35 -16.93 2.52
CA ILE A 583 -12.26 -17.92 2.63
C ILE A 583 -11.46 -17.71 3.92
N ALA A 584 -11.06 -16.47 4.20
CA ALA A 584 -10.30 -16.11 5.40
C ALA A 584 -11.05 -16.43 6.71
N THR A 585 -12.36 -16.25 6.73
CA THR A 585 -13.20 -16.58 7.91
C THR A 585 -13.17 -18.08 8.19
N PHE A 586 -13.22 -18.93 7.15
CA PHE A 586 -13.08 -20.38 7.34
C PHE A 586 -11.68 -20.75 7.83
N ILE A 587 -10.63 -20.12 7.31
CA ILE A 587 -9.25 -20.37 7.78
C ILE A 587 -9.12 -20.04 9.28
N LEU A 588 -9.66 -18.89 9.72
CA LEU A 588 -9.63 -18.52 11.14
C LEU A 588 -10.44 -19.48 12.04
N ALA A 589 -11.52 -20.06 11.51
CA ALA A 589 -12.35 -20.99 12.26
C ALA A 589 -11.67 -22.36 12.47
N GLU A 590 -10.87 -22.85 11.51
CA GLU A 590 -10.12 -24.11 11.67
C GLU A 590 -8.78 -23.94 12.41
N GLY A 591 -8.29 -22.71 12.56
CA GLY A 591 -7.06 -22.40 13.29
C GLY A 591 -7.27 -22.17 14.80
N ARG A 592 -8.52 -22.23 15.26
CA ARG A 592 -8.91 -22.29 16.67
C ARG A 592 -9.19 -23.74 17.03
#